data_AF-A0A934L6M7-F1
#
_entry.id   AF-A0A934L6M7-F1
#
_cell.length_a   1.000
_cell.length_b   1.000
_cell.length_c   1.000
_cell.angle_alpha   90.00
_cell.angle_beta   90.00
_cell.angle_gamma   90.00
#
_symmetry.space_group_name_H-M   'P 1'
#
loop_
_entity.id
_entity.type
_entity.pdbx_description
1 polymer ?
#
loop_
_entity_poly.entity_id
_entity_poly.type
_entity_poly.pdbx_seq_one_letter_code
_entity_poly.pdbx_strand_id
1 'polypeptide(L)'
;MHILAAHYRSEFLATPQLIRFDYAEGREGAEPTFLVKASTLLLKYIVQGVQMQLAFSRLGDRLLYALKVIDDEEAPAILWSILERDDEKAALNALVQGEDCQVFLFNELAVNVAWTSFPIAAGTKLREIIAATATGPADHVALKSEASAVLDRFHSEATWDADMVVIDLPTTTVWQPIHNRFITSHASSNVVDIFNRDEGGQQEQLAIWLTDNLHPLGVHHGPEIPKGPGFRELTDVLLSYQYGSILIESKTLMVFERNPLPSRKKLAHDVSGHIKKAISQLRGGIRRLKDGTPVKSKAGVVLDIERLQPIHGIVLIPDLDLIQDQENYGSELIQEFLRDAGGFIHLLDIAELLRIVQAAEMIAARGTTTTPMMAFDYYLIERAKKSIKAGTLCIEVLLRIVDEEANES
;
A
#
# COMPACT_ATOMS: atom_id res chain seq x y z
N MET A 1 -19.48 0.96 4.77
CA MET A 1 -19.75 0.10 3.60
C MET A 1 -19.70 0.93 2.33
N HIS A 2 -18.59 1.58 1.97
CA HIS A 2 -18.52 2.27 0.67
C HIS A 2 -17.92 1.32 -0.38
N ILE A 3 -18.62 1.17 -1.50
CA ILE A 3 -18.15 0.40 -2.66
C ILE A 3 -17.74 1.41 -3.72
N LEU A 4 -16.45 1.43 -4.07
CA LEU A 4 -15.94 2.36 -5.07
C LEU A 4 -16.65 2.16 -6.41
N ALA A 5 -17.12 3.26 -7.01
CA ALA A 5 -17.52 3.28 -8.40
C ALA A 5 -16.37 2.78 -9.30
N ALA A 6 -16.70 2.17 -10.44
CA ALA A 6 -15.72 1.50 -11.30
C ALA A 6 -14.53 2.42 -11.69
N HIS A 7 -14.80 3.70 -11.91
CA HIS A 7 -13.78 4.68 -12.26
C HIS A 7 -12.81 5.00 -11.10
N TYR A 8 -13.31 5.08 -9.86
CA TYR A 8 -12.44 5.25 -8.68
C TYR A 8 -11.71 3.96 -8.36
N ARG A 9 -12.30 2.78 -8.59
CA ARG A 9 -11.64 1.51 -8.30
C ARG A 9 -10.32 1.36 -9.07
N SER A 10 -10.31 1.64 -10.38
CA SER A 10 -9.10 1.58 -11.18
C SER A 10 -8.05 2.58 -10.72
N GLU A 11 -8.48 3.81 -10.40
CA GLU A 11 -7.59 4.85 -9.89
C GLU A 11 -7.00 4.50 -8.52
N PHE A 12 -7.83 4.06 -7.58
CA PHE A 12 -7.40 3.65 -6.24
C PHE A 12 -6.46 2.44 -6.33
N LEU A 13 -6.61 1.53 -7.28
CA LEU A 13 -5.65 0.43 -7.44
C LEU A 13 -4.33 0.89 -8.08
N ALA A 14 -4.37 1.90 -8.96
CA ALA A 14 -3.19 2.39 -9.67
C ALA A 14 -2.33 3.38 -8.86
N THR A 15 -2.96 4.17 -7.99
CA THR A 15 -2.31 5.25 -7.25
C THR A 15 -2.04 4.82 -5.81
N PRO A 16 -0.79 4.93 -5.28
CA PRO A 16 -0.46 4.46 -3.95
C PRO A 16 -1.32 5.10 -2.86
N GLN A 17 -1.42 6.44 -2.87
CA GLN A 17 -2.19 7.24 -1.93
C GLN A 17 -2.86 8.39 -2.68
N LEU A 18 -4.10 8.70 -2.32
CA LEU A 18 -4.85 9.82 -2.88
C LEU A 18 -6.06 10.15 -2.01
N ILE A 19 -6.73 11.25 -2.32
CA ILE A 19 -8.02 11.61 -1.71
C ILE A 19 -9.01 11.97 -2.82
N ARG A 20 -10.29 11.66 -2.66
CA ARG A 20 -11.35 12.08 -3.59
C ARG A 20 -12.56 12.60 -2.82
N PHE A 21 -13.19 13.63 -3.35
CA PHE A 21 -14.57 13.90 -3.01
C PHE A 21 -15.49 13.08 -3.91
N ASP A 22 -16.71 12.83 -3.46
CA ASP A 22 -17.75 12.19 -4.26
C ASP A 22 -19.12 12.61 -3.71
N TYR A 23 -20.15 12.61 -4.57
CA TYR A 23 -21.54 12.82 -4.15
C TYR A 23 -22.28 11.49 -4.28
N ALA A 24 -21.99 10.61 -3.32
CA ALA A 24 -22.35 9.20 -3.40
C ALA A 24 -23.75 8.93 -2.84
N GLU A 25 -24.43 7.93 -3.39
CA GLU A 25 -25.72 7.45 -2.88
C GLU A 25 -25.56 6.80 -1.50
N GLY A 26 -26.05 7.50 -0.48
CA GLY A 26 -26.12 7.06 0.90
C GLY A 26 -27.43 6.37 1.25
N ARG A 27 -27.72 6.24 2.55
CA ARG A 27 -28.99 5.66 3.03
C ARG A 27 -30.19 6.58 2.82
N GLU A 28 -29.97 7.88 2.91
CA GLU A 28 -31.02 8.91 2.87
C GLU A 28 -31.01 9.70 1.55
N GLY A 29 -30.25 9.22 0.57
CA GLY A 29 -30.01 9.87 -0.71
C GLY A 29 -28.54 10.21 -0.90
N ALA A 30 -28.26 11.01 -1.92
CA ALA A 30 -26.90 11.45 -2.22
C ALA A 30 -26.34 12.33 -1.09
N GLU A 31 -25.10 12.05 -0.68
CA GLU A 31 -24.43 12.71 0.44
C GLU A 31 -22.97 13.05 0.09
N PRO A 32 -22.44 14.19 0.57
CA PRO A 32 -21.05 14.54 0.32
C PRO A 32 -20.13 13.53 1.03
N THR A 33 -19.24 12.95 0.25
CA THR A 33 -18.37 11.88 0.66
C THR A 33 -16.91 12.24 0.42
N PHE A 34 -16.05 11.93 1.39
CA PHE A 34 -14.60 12.09 1.32
C PHE A 34 -13.92 10.72 1.42
N LEU A 35 -13.29 10.31 0.34
CA LEU A 35 -12.60 9.03 0.20
C LEU A 35 -11.11 9.26 0.41
N VAL A 36 -10.52 8.59 1.39
CA VAL A 36 -9.08 8.70 1.70
C VAL A 36 -8.41 7.36 1.45
N LYS A 37 -7.51 7.30 0.47
CA LYS A 37 -6.64 6.13 0.25
C LYS A 37 -5.23 6.41 0.77
N ALA A 38 -4.76 5.61 1.73
CA ALA A 38 -3.43 5.77 2.30
C ALA A 38 -2.80 4.44 2.69
N SER A 39 -1.53 4.46 3.13
CA SER A 39 -0.92 3.28 3.74
C SER A 39 -1.66 2.90 5.02
N THR A 40 -1.78 1.61 5.29
CA THR A 40 -2.35 1.05 6.52
C THR A 40 -1.66 1.67 7.74
N LEU A 41 -0.36 1.95 7.64
CA LEU A 41 0.37 2.70 8.65
C LEU A 41 -0.25 4.10 8.87
N LEU A 42 -0.37 4.93 7.84
CA LEU A 42 -0.92 6.28 7.98
C LEU A 42 -2.38 6.28 8.45
N LEU A 43 -3.18 5.34 7.95
CA LEU A 43 -4.56 5.17 8.40
C LEU A 43 -4.66 4.84 9.90
N LYS A 44 -3.69 4.12 10.47
CA LYS A 44 -3.64 3.87 11.92
C LYS A 44 -3.45 5.16 12.72
N TYR A 45 -2.65 6.11 12.22
CA TYR A 45 -2.51 7.42 12.85
C TYR A 45 -3.82 8.21 12.77
N ILE A 46 -4.47 8.22 11.60
CA ILE A 46 -5.78 8.88 11.42
C ILE A 46 -6.82 8.36 12.41
N VAL A 47 -6.97 7.04 12.56
CA VAL A 47 -7.96 6.47 13.48
C VAL A 47 -7.59 6.63 14.97
N GLN A 48 -6.34 6.97 15.27
CA GLN A 48 -5.86 7.33 16.61
C GLN A 48 -6.01 8.83 16.91
N GLY A 49 -6.60 9.60 16.00
CA GLY A 49 -6.98 10.99 16.25
C GLY A 49 -5.84 11.99 16.13
N VAL A 50 -4.83 11.72 15.29
CA VAL A 50 -3.85 12.76 14.95
C VAL A 50 -4.53 13.95 14.29
N GLN A 51 -3.92 15.13 14.44
CA GLN A 51 -4.41 16.34 13.80
C GLN A 51 -4.40 16.18 12.28
N MET A 52 -5.46 16.65 11.64
CA MET A 52 -5.63 16.63 10.20
C MET A 52 -6.12 18.00 9.72
N GLN A 53 -5.64 18.40 8.54
CA GLN A 53 -6.04 19.64 7.89
C GLN A 53 -6.35 19.39 6.43
N LEU A 54 -7.43 20.00 5.94
CA LEU A 54 -7.82 19.97 4.55
C LEU A 54 -7.56 21.34 3.93
N ALA A 55 -6.77 21.38 2.87
CA ALA A 55 -6.48 22.57 2.10
C ALA A 55 -7.15 22.52 0.73
N PHE A 56 -7.56 23.70 0.26
CA PHE A 56 -8.09 23.94 -1.08
C PHE A 56 -7.36 25.12 -1.69
N SER A 57 -6.90 24.98 -2.92
CA SER A 57 -6.22 26.05 -3.64
C SER A 57 -6.52 25.96 -5.14
N ARG A 58 -6.55 27.11 -5.80
CA ARG A 58 -6.64 27.14 -7.25
C ARG A 58 -5.29 26.80 -7.90
N LEU A 59 -5.36 26.13 -9.04
CA LEU A 59 -4.28 25.94 -10.00
C LEU A 59 -4.82 26.37 -11.37
N GLY A 60 -4.71 27.65 -11.69
CA GLY A 60 -5.41 28.26 -12.83
C GLY A 60 -6.94 28.16 -12.72
N ASP A 61 -7.56 27.40 -13.64
CA ASP A 61 -8.98 27.06 -13.66
C ASP A 61 -9.31 25.74 -12.94
N ARG A 62 -8.31 25.04 -12.41
CA ARG A 62 -8.47 23.79 -11.64
C ARG A 62 -8.46 24.06 -10.14
N LEU A 63 -9.02 23.10 -9.39
CA LEU A 63 -8.98 23.08 -7.93
C LEU A 63 -8.10 21.93 -7.47
N LEU A 64 -7.06 22.25 -6.71
CA LEU A 64 -6.30 21.29 -5.91
C LEU A 64 -6.90 21.23 -4.52
N TYR A 65 -7.06 20.01 -4.00
CA TYR A 65 -7.37 19.77 -2.60
C TYR A 65 -6.35 18.81 -2.00
N ALA A 66 -5.98 19.04 -0.73
CA ALA A 66 -4.94 18.29 -0.05
C ALA A 66 -5.30 18.02 1.42
N LEU A 67 -5.07 16.80 1.88
CA LEU A 67 -5.19 16.36 3.27
C LEU A 67 -3.78 16.26 3.86
N LYS A 68 -3.49 17.11 4.85
CA LYS A 68 -2.31 17.01 5.70
C LYS A 68 -2.67 16.21 6.93
N VAL A 69 -1.95 15.13 7.19
CA VAL A 69 -2.07 14.29 8.39
C VAL A 69 -0.79 14.48 9.19
N ILE A 70 -0.91 14.95 10.43
CA ILE A 70 0.25 15.23 11.29
C ILE A 70 0.67 13.93 12.00
N ASP A 71 1.16 12.97 11.21
CA ASP A 71 1.73 11.70 11.69
C ASP A 71 3.18 11.85 12.19
N ASP A 72 3.87 12.89 11.73
CA ASP A 72 5.16 13.35 12.21
C ASP A 72 5.15 14.88 12.31
N GLU A 73 5.76 15.44 13.36
CA GLU A 73 5.79 16.89 13.59
C GLU A 73 6.68 17.63 12.58
N GLU A 74 7.75 16.99 12.10
CA GLU A 74 8.70 17.59 11.15
C GLU A 74 8.31 17.32 9.70
N ALA A 75 7.71 16.15 9.43
CA ALA A 75 7.39 15.69 8.09
C ALA A 75 5.99 15.06 7.98
N PRO A 76 4.91 15.83 8.17
CA PRO A 76 3.54 15.33 8.06
C PRO A 76 3.24 14.80 6.65
N ALA A 77 2.49 13.71 6.58
CA ALA A 77 2.00 13.16 5.32
C ALA A 77 1.00 14.11 4.65
N ILE A 78 1.15 14.32 3.34
CA ILE A 78 0.25 15.14 2.53
C ILE A 78 -0.26 14.32 1.34
N LEU A 79 -1.56 14.05 1.33
CA LEU A 79 -2.26 13.44 0.21
C LEU A 79 -2.98 14.53 -0.56
N TRP A 80 -3.03 14.46 -1.88
CA TRP A 80 -3.65 15.51 -2.67
C TRP A 80 -4.27 14.98 -3.94
N SER A 81 -5.13 15.78 -4.54
CA SER A 81 -5.82 15.48 -5.78
C SER A 81 -6.33 16.75 -6.46
N ILE A 82 -6.66 16.61 -7.75
CA ILE A 82 -7.27 17.68 -8.56
C ILE A 82 -8.74 17.36 -8.76
N LEU A 83 -9.60 18.37 -8.65
CA LEU A 83 -11.02 18.27 -8.95
C LEU A 83 -11.23 17.97 -10.44
N GLU A 84 -11.75 16.79 -10.76
CA GLU A 84 -11.92 16.37 -12.15
C GLU A 84 -13.39 16.10 -12.52
N ARG A 85 -14.28 15.90 -11.54
CA ARG A 85 -15.66 15.45 -11.80
C ARG A 85 -16.72 16.41 -11.28
N ASP A 86 -17.88 16.38 -11.92
CA ASP A 86 -19.05 17.15 -11.48
C ASP A 86 -19.58 16.63 -10.14
N ASP A 87 -19.52 15.33 -9.87
CA ASP A 87 -19.93 14.74 -8.59
C ASP A 87 -19.00 15.21 -7.45
N GLU A 88 -17.69 15.29 -7.68
CA GLU A 88 -16.76 15.90 -6.72
C GLU A 88 -17.15 17.36 -6.44
N LYS A 89 -17.49 18.12 -7.49
CA LYS A 89 -17.91 19.52 -7.36
C LYS A 89 -19.24 19.66 -6.61
N ALA A 90 -20.19 18.76 -6.85
CA ALA A 90 -21.47 18.70 -6.14
C ALA A 90 -21.26 18.44 -4.65
N ALA A 91 -20.39 17.48 -4.30
CA ALA A 91 -20.03 17.20 -2.91
C ALA A 91 -19.46 18.43 -2.21
N LEU A 92 -18.50 19.13 -2.83
CA LEU A 92 -17.95 20.35 -2.26
C LEU A 92 -18.99 21.47 -2.07
N ASN A 93 -19.94 21.60 -3.00
CA ASN A 93 -21.05 22.54 -2.86
C ASN A 93 -21.97 22.18 -1.68
N ALA A 94 -22.26 20.91 -1.46
CA ALA A 94 -23.03 20.42 -0.31
C ALA A 94 -22.32 20.72 1.02
N LEU A 95 -21.00 20.50 1.10
CA LEU A 95 -20.21 20.86 2.28
C LEU A 95 -20.27 22.36 2.59
N VAL A 96 -20.20 23.21 1.56
CA VAL A 96 -20.35 24.67 1.68
C VAL A 96 -21.77 25.10 2.10
N GLN A 97 -22.76 24.22 1.97
CA GLN A 97 -24.12 24.43 2.49
C GLN A 97 -24.28 23.93 3.93
N GLY A 98 -23.25 23.31 4.51
CA GLY A 98 -23.22 22.82 5.89
C GLY A 98 -23.70 21.39 6.05
N GLU A 99 -23.77 20.60 4.97
CA GLU A 99 -24.04 19.17 5.06
C GLU A 99 -22.86 18.42 5.71
N ASP A 100 -23.18 17.37 6.48
CA ASP A 100 -22.18 16.50 7.10
C ASP A 100 -21.46 15.66 6.05
N CYS A 101 -20.15 15.52 6.18
CA CYS A 101 -19.34 14.71 5.27
C CYS A 101 -19.23 13.27 5.78
N GLN A 102 -19.59 12.30 4.95
CA GLN A 102 -19.19 10.91 5.18
C GLN A 102 -17.72 10.76 4.79
N VAL A 103 -16.91 10.12 5.64
CA VAL A 103 -15.47 9.91 5.38
C VAL A 103 -15.17 8.42 5.41
N PHE A 104 -14.54 7.92 4.35
CA PHE A 104 -14.20 6.51 4.21
C PHE A 104 -12.70 6.32 4.01
N LEU A 105 -12.10 5.44 4.80
CA LEU A 105 -10.68 5.09 4.69
C LEU A 105 -10.50 3.84 3.85
N PHE A 106 -9.57 3.89 2.91
CA PHE A 106 -9.17 2.81 2.03
C PHE A 106 -7.69 2.52 2.19
N ASN A 107 -7.34 1.26 2.42
CA ASN A 107 -5.94 0.86 2.49
C ASN A 107 -5.28 0.81 1.09
N GLU A 108 -4.02 0.40 1.05
CA GLU A 108 -3.22 0.27 -0.17
C GLU A 108 -3.87 -0.61 -1.23
N LEU A 109 -4.72 -1.54 -0.80
CA LEU A 109 -5.44 -2.52 -1.61
C LEU A 109 -6.81 -2.03 -2.09
N ALA A 110 -7.11 -0.74 -1.90
CA ALA A 110 -8.39 -0.11 -2.22
C ALA A 110 -9.59 -0.76 -1.50
N VAL A 111 -9.35 -1.31 -0.30
CA VAL A 111 -10.40 -1.92 0.53
C VAL A 111 -10.82 -0.92 1.60
N ASN A 112 -12.14 -0.68 1.72
CA ASN A 112 -12.68 0.23 2.72
C ASN A 112 -12.55 -0.37 4.13
N VAL A 113 -11.70 0.17 4.98
CA VAL A 113 -11.36 -0.40 6.30
C VAL A 113 -12.03 0.30 7.48
N ALA A 114 -12.42 1.56 7.32
CA ALA A 114 -13.10 2.33 8.35
C ALA A 114 -13.94 3.45 7.73
N TRP A 115 -14.85 3.99 8.52
CA TRP A 115 -15.59 5.18 8.15
C TRP A 115 -15.97 6.04 9.35
N THR A 116 -16.30 7.29 9.11
CA THR A 116 -16.86 8.19 10.11
C THR A 116 -17.70 9.28 9.44
N SER A 117 -18.36 10.12 10.24
CA SER A 117 -19.13 11.27 9.75
C SER A 117 -18.77 12.47 10.61
N PHE A 118 -18.41 13.58 9.98
CA PHE A 118 -18.21 14.84 10.69
C PHE A 118 -18.47 16.06 9.79
N PRO A 119 -18.87 17.20 10.38
CA PRO A 119 -19.02 18.43 9.63
C PRO A 119 -17.65 18.94 9.16
N ILE A 120 -17.58 19.38 7.91
CA ILE A 120 -16.45 20.13 7.38
C ILE A 120 -16.89 21.59 7.30
N ALA A 121 -16.29 22.46 8.13
CA ALA A 121 -16.65 23.87 8.21
C ALA A 121 -16.16 24.66 6.98
N ALA A 122 -16.79 24.42 5.85
CA ALA A 122 -16.47 25.05 4.58
C ALA A 122 -16.93 26.52 4.56
N GLY A 123 -15.98 27.45 4.55
CA GLY A 123 -16.26 28.90 4.52
C GLY A 123 -16.68 29.45 3.15
N THR A 124 -17.13 30.70 3.12
CA THR A 124 -17.57 31.40 1.90
C THR A 124 -16.49 31.49 0.82
N LYS A 125 -15.22 31.59 1.21
CA LYS A 125 -14.08 31.61 0.29
C LYS A 125 -13.97 30.32 -0.53
N LEU A 126 -14.27 29.16 0.06
CA LEU A 126 -14.28 27.89 -0.67
C LEU A 126 -15.39 27.89 -1.73
N ARG A 127 -16.56 28.48 -1.44
CA ARG A 127 -17.64 28.66 -2.41
C ARG A 127 -17.18 29.42 -3.65
N GLU A 128 -16.43 30.50 -3.45
CA GLU A 128 -15.90 31.33 -4.54
C GLU A 128 -14.89 30.57 -5.39
N ILE A 129 -14.00 29.81 -4.76
CA ILE A 129 -13.05 28.93 -5.44
C ILE A 129 -13.80 27.90 -6.31
N ILE A 130 -14.75 27.17 -5.73
CA ILE A 130 -15.53 26.13 -6.45
C ILE A 130 -16.27 26.72 -7.65
N ALA A 131 -16.87 27.91 -7.49
CA ALA A 131 -17.61 28.57 -8.56
C ALA A 131 -16.71 28.91 -9.76
N ALA A 132 -15.43 29.22 -9.51
CA ALA A 132 -14.44 29.57 -10.53
C ALA A 132 -13.69 28.36 -11.13
N THR A 133 -13.95 27.14 -10.65
CA THR A 133 -13.24 25.93 -11.09
C THR A 133 -13.97 25.17 -12.20
N ALA A 134 -13.22 24.76 -13.22
CA ALA A 134 -13.65 23.84 -14.26
C ALA A 134 -13.40 22.37 -13.87
N THR A 135 -14.38 21.50 -14.20
CA THR A 135 -14.28 20.04 -14.11
C THR A 135 -13.78 19.46 -15.44
N GLY A 136 -13.50 18.16 -15.47
CA GLY A 136 -12.93 17.43 -16.60
C GLY A 136 -11.51 16.92 -16.33
N PRO A 137 -10.97 16.06 -17.21
CA PRO A 137 -9.67 15.42 -17.02
C PRO A 137 -8.54 16.43 -16.79
N ALA A 138 -7.66 16.12 -15.84
CA ALA A 138 -6.49 16.94 -15.53
C ALA A 138 -5.20 16.36 -16.15
N ASP A 139 -4.37 17.22 -16.74
CA ASP A 139 -3.00 16.85 -17.10
C ASP A 139 -2.10 16.97 -15.86
N HIS A 140 -2.04 15.87 -15.11
CA HIS A 140 -1.24 15.78 -13.89
C HIS A 140 0.25 16.02 -14.13
N VAL A 141 0.77 15.76 -15.33
CA VAL A 141 2.19 16.00 -15.65
C VAL A 141 2.45 17.49 -15.79
N ALA A 142 1.57 18.20 -16.52
CA ALA A 142 1.67 19.64 -16.69
C ALA A 142 1.46 20.39 -15.36
N LEU A 143 0.53 19.93 -14.52
CA LEU A 143 0.18 20.59 -13.25
C LEU A 143 1.15 20.28 -12.10
N LYS A 144 2.02 19.27 -12.23
CA LYS A 144 2.87 18.76 -11.15
C LYS A 144 3.70 19.85 -10.47
N SER A 145 4.37 20.70 -11.24
CA SER A 145 5.27 21.72 -10.67
C SER A 145 4.52 22.79 -9.89
N GLU A 146 3.35 23.21 -10.38
CA GLU A 146 2.52 24.22 -9.73
C GLU A 146 1.87 23.64 -8.46
N ALA A 147 1.36 22.41 -8.55
CA ALA A 147 0.84 21.66 -7.42
C ALA A 147 1.89 21.49 -6.32
N SER A 148 3.11 21.06 -6.65
CA SER A 148 4.20 20.94 -5.69
C SER A 148 4.49 22.25 -4.96
N ALA A 149 4.55 23.38 -5.67
CA ALA A 149 4.79 24.67 -5.03
C ALA A 149 3.67 25.05 -4.04
N VAL A 150 2.41 24.72 -4.34
CA VAL A 150 1.27 24.94 -3.42
C VAL A 150 1.37 24.02 -2.20
N LEU A 151 1.71 22.75 -2.41
CA LEU A 151 1.85 21.76 -1.34
C LEU A 151 3.02 22.09 -0.40
N ASP A 152 4.14 22.59 -0.92
CA ASP A 152 5.29 23.03 -0.11
C ASP A 152 4.93 24.21 0.82
N ARG A 153 4.08 25.14 0.34
CA ARG A 153 3.54 26.23 1.16
C ARG A 153 2.58 25.71 2.23
N PHE A 154 1.71 24.77 1.87
CA PHE A 154 0.82 24.13 2.83
C PHE A 154 1.59 23.33 3.91
N HIS A 155 2.68 22.68 3.51
CA HIS A 155 3.56 21.95 4.42
C HIS A 155 4.25 22.88 5.42
N SER A 156 4.93 23.93 4.92
CA SER A 156 5.76 24.84 5.72
C SER A 156 4.97 25.81 6.61
N GLU A 157 3.66 25.95 6.39
CA GLU A 157 2.80 26.95 7.05
C GLU A 157 3.27 28.40 6.88
N ALA A 158 4.31 28.61 6.06
CA ALA A 158 4.91 29.89 5.79
C ALA A 158 4.03 30.61 4.76
N THR A 159 3.24 31.58 5.24
CA THR A 159 2.33 32.42 4.44
C THR A 159 1.33 31.60 3.63
N TRP A 160 0.22 31.22 4.26
CA TRP A 160 -0.96 30.79 3.53
C TRP A 160 -1.33 31.85 2.50
N ASP A 161 -1.36 31.43 1.23
CA ASP A 161 -1.70 32.28 0.12
C ASP A 161 -3.09 32.91 0.34
N ALA A 162 -3.29 34.14 -0.15
CA ALA A 162 -4.61 34.77 -0.12
C ALA A 162 -5.64 33.92 -0.87
N ASP A 163 -5.23 32.97 -1.71
CA ASP A 163 -6.09 32.06 -2.47
C ASP A 163 -6.23 30.64 -1.88
N MET A 164 -5.56 30.34 -0.75
CA MET A 164 -5.69 29.04 -0.08
C MET A 164 -6.75 29.07 1.03
N VAL A 165 -7.55 28.01 1.13
CA VAL A 165 -8.47 27.77 2.26
C VAL A 165 -7.96 26.55 3.01
N VAL A 166 -7.70 26.68 4.31
CA VAL A 166 -7.31 25.57 5.19
C VAL A 166 -8.40 25.37 6.24
N ILE A 167 -8.79 24.12 6.45
CA ILE A 167 -9.83 23.70 7.39
C ILE A 167 -9.24 22.63 8.30
N ASP A 168 -9.23 22.87 9.61
CA ASP A 168 -8.92 21.83 10.58
C ASP A 168 -10.06 20.80 10.65
N LEU A 169 -9.70 19.52 10.57
CA LEU A 169 -10.67 18.43 10.69
C LEU A 169 -10.79 17.98 12.16
N PRO A 170 -11.97 17.54 12.61
CA PRO A 170 -12.16 17.06 13.97
C PRO A 170 -11.28 15.84 14.29
N THR A 171 -10.56 15.88 15.42
CA THR A 171 -9.66 14.81 15.88
C THR A 171 -10.32 13.82 16.86
N THR A 172 -11.48 14.18 17.41
CA THR A 172 -12.18 13.42 18.46
C THR A 172 -13.29 12.53 17.93
N THR A 173 -13.46 12.47 16.60
CA THR A 173 -14.53 11.67 15.98
C THR A 173 -14.25 10.18 16.15
N VAL A 174 -15.28 9.42 16.51
CA VAL A 174 -15.18 7.97 16.63
C VAL A 174 -15.20 7.34 15.24
N TRP A 175 -14.14 6.62 14.91
CA TRP A 175 -14.07 5.82 13.69
C TRP A 175 -14.79 4.49 13.87
N GLN A 176 -15.61 4.14 12.87
CA GLN A 176 -16.36 2.89 12.82
C GLN A 176 -15.57 1.86 11.99
N PRO A 177 -15.26 0.67 12.53
CA PRO A 177 -14.55 -0.38 11.80
C PRO A 177 -15.40 -0.97 10.68
N ILE A 178 -14.75 -1.40 9.61
CA ILE A 178 -15.34 -2.21 8.56
C ILE A 178 -14.58 -3.52 8.48
N HIS A 179 -15.25 -4.59 8.91
CA HIS A 179 -14.68 -5.93 8.92
C HIS A 179 -14.84 -6.57 7.54
N ASN A 180 -13.80 -6.47 6.73
CA ASN A 180 -13.76 -7.15 5.44
C ASN A 180 -13.33 -8.60 5.66
N ARG A 181 -13.87 -9.52 4.84
CA ARG A 181 -13.46 -10.92 4.85
C ARG A 181 -12.91 -11.29 3.50
N PHE A 182 -11.68 -11.79 3.48
CA PHE A 182 -11.13 -12.43 2.31
C PHE A 182 -11.30 -13.93 2.43
N ILE A 183 -11.58 -14.56 1.29
CA ILE A 183 -11.73 -16.01 1.17
C ILE A 183 -10.59 -16.47 0.25
N THR A 184 -9.79 -17.40 0.73
CA THR A 184 -8.69 -18.00 -0.06
C THR A 184 -9.21 -19.14 -0.94
N SER A 185 -8.39 -19.55 -1.89
CA SER A 185 -8.51 -20.74 -2.73
C SER A 185 -8.73 -22.03 -1.92
N HIS A 186 -8.23 -22.04 -0.68
CA HIS A 186 -8.39 -23.12 0.29
C HIS A 186 -9.62 -22.98 1.20
N ALA A 187 -10.53 -22.06 0.86
CA ALA A 187 -11.74 -21.74 1.63
C ALA A 187 -11.46 -21.30 3.09
N SER A 188 -10.25 -20.81 3.38
CA SER A 188 -9.99 -20.13 4.64
C SER A 188 -10.56 -18.72 4.59
N SER A 189 -11.18 -18.28 5.69
CA SER A 189 -11.74 -16.94 5.81
C SER A 189 -11.05 -16.19 6.93
N ASN A 190 -10.45 -15.05 6.60
CA ASN A 190 -9.80 -14.17 7.56
C ASN A 190 -10.42 -12.78 7.50
N VAL A 191 -10.58 -12.18 8.68
CA VAL A 191 -11.05 -10.81 8.81
C VAL A 191 -9.88 -9.87 8.66
N VAL A 192 -10.03 -8.88 7.79
CA VAL A 192 -9.15 -7.72 7.73
C VAL A 192 -9.82 -6.56 8.44
N ASP A 193 -9.15 -6.10 9.48
CA ASP A 193 -9.62 -5.08 10.40
C ASP A 193 -8.45 -4.19 10.80
N ILE A 194 -8.54 -2.92 10.41
CA ILE A 194 -7.51 -1.93 10.74
C ILE A 194 -7.40 -1.69 12.23
N PHE A 195 -8.38 -2.06 13.06
CA PHE A 195 -8.33 -1.91 14.52
C PHE A 195 -7.81 -3.15 15.26
N ASN A 196 -7.47 -4.21 14.52
CA ASN A 196 -6.93 -5.43 15.13
C ASN A 196 -5.54 -5.15 15.72
N ARG A 197 -5.34 -5.59 16.98
CA ARG A 197 -4.06 -5.45 17.68
C ARG A 197 -3.00 -6.42 17.19
N ASP A 198 -3.40 -7.54 16.59
CA ASP A 198 -2.48 -8.45 15.90
C ASP A 198 -2.10 -7.90 14.53
N GLU A 199 -1.34 -6.80 14.51
CA GLU A 199 -0.92 -6.15 13.28
C GLU A 199 -0.02 -7.07 12.43
N GLY A 200 0.79 -7.90 13.08
CA GLY A 200 1.62 -8.94 12.46
C GLY A 200 0.79 -9.90 11.62
N GLY A 201 -0.17 -10.56 12.28
CA GLY A 201 -1.08 -11.49 11.62
C GLY A 201 -1.88 -10.83 10.50
N GLN A 202 -2.34 -9.58 10.68
CA GLN A 202 -3.04 -8.85 9.62
C GLN A 202 -2.18 -8.66 8.36
N GLN A 203 -0.92 -8.23 8.50
CA GLN A 203 -0.02 -8.05 7.36
C GLN A 203 0.29 -9.37 6.65
N GLU A 204 0.47 -10.45 7.40
CA GLU A 204 0.63 -11.80 6.83
C GLU A 204 -0.60 -12.25 6.05
N GLN A 205 -1.81 -12.00 6.57
CA GLN A 205 -3.05 -12.33 5.85
C GLN A 205 -3.21 -11.54 4.55
N LEU A 206 -2.79 -10.28 4.51
CA LEU A 206 -2.78 -9.50 3.26
C LEU A 206 -1.80 -10.10 2.25
N ALA A 207 -0.59 -10.49 2.69
CA ALA A 207 0.39 -11.14 1.82
C ALA A 207 -0.14 -12.46 1.24
N ILE A 208 -0.78 -13.28 2.09
CA ILE A 208 -1.43 -14.52 1.65
C ILE A 208 -2.53 -14.20 0.64
N TRP A 209 -3.44 -13.29 0.96
CA TRP A 209 -4.55 -12.94 0.07
C TRP A 209 -4.09 -12.47 -1.31
N LEU A 210 -3.05 -11.63 -1.36
CA LEU A 210 -2.46 -11.15 -2.62
C LEU A 210 -1.82 -12.27 -3.44
N THR A 211 -1.25 -13.28 -2.80
CA THR A 211 -0.44 -14.30 -3.49
C THR A 211 -1.18 -15.63 -3.70
N ASP A 212 -2.32 -15.82 -3.05
CA ASP A 212 -3.05 -17.09 -3.02
C ASP A 212 -3.63 -17.52 -4.38
N ASN A 213 -4.02 -16.56 -5.22
CA ASN A 213 -4.51 -16.84 -6.57
C ASN A 213 -3.40 -17.17 -7.59
N LEU A 214 -2.13 -17.03 -7.21
CA LEU A 214 -1.03 -17.21 -8.17
C LEU A 214 -0.84 -18.68 -8.57
N HIS A 215 -1.13 -19.62 -7.67
CA HIS A 215 -0.83 -21.04 -7.87
C HIS A 215 -1.97 -21.96 -7.38
N PRO A 216 -2.33 -23.05 -8.09
CA PRO A 216 -3.44 -23.93 -7.68
C PRO A 216 -3.22 -24.71 -6.38
N LEU A 217 -1.96 -25.00 -6.02
CA LEU A 217 -1.62 -25.58 -4.70
C LEU A 217 -1.55 -24.51 -3.60
N GLY A 218 -1.81 -23.25 -3.99
CA GLY A 218 -1.84 -22.01 -3.22
C GLY A 218 -0.62 -21.73 -2.36
N VAL A 219 -0.88 -20.97 -1.31
CA VAL A 219 0.10 -20.36 -0.43
C VAL A 219 0.12 -21.08 0.92
N HIS A 220 1.31 -21.33 1.46
CA HIS A 220 1.46 -21.92 2.80
C HIS A 220 1.77 -20.85 3.84
N HIS A 221 0.89 -20.71 4.84
CA HIS A 221 1.07 -19.83 6.00
C HIS A 221 1.88 -20.51 7.10
N GLY A 222 2.99 -19.88 7.50
CA GLY A 222 3.92 -20.32 8.54
C GLY A 222 4.32 -21.79 8.43
N PRO A 223 4.90 -22.23 7.30
CA PRO A 223 5.49 -23.56 7.20
C PRO A 223 6.57 -23.77 8.24
N GLU A 224 6.70 -25.00 8.72
CA GLU A 224 7.57 -25.38 9.82
C GLU A 224 8.70 -26.31 9.39
N ILE A 225 9.86 -26.17 10.02
CA ILE A 225 11.03 -27.04 9.88
C ILE A 225 11.48 -27.58 11.25
N PRO A 226 12.12 -28.77 11.30
CA PRO A 226 12.64 -29.33 12.54
C PRO A 226 13.67 -28.42 13.24
N LYS A 227 13.58 -28.30 14.57
CA LYS A 227 14.57 -27.64 15.43
C LYS A 227 14.65 -28.34 16.79
N GLY A 228 15.72 -29.12 16.99
CA GLY A 228 15.87 -29.92 18.21
C GLY A 228 14.72 -30.93 18.33
N PRO A 229 14.04 -31.02 19.49
CA PRO A 229 12.90 -31.93 19.66
C PRO A 229 11.59 -31.40 19.06
N GLY A 230 11.55 -30.13 18.64
CA GLY A 230 10.33 -29.48 18.16
C GLY A 230 10.44 -28.98 16.72
N PHE A 231 9.50 -28.11 16.38
CA PHE A 231 9.46 -27.40 15.12
C PHE A 231 9.67 -25.91 15.34
N ARG A 232 10.14 -25.22 14.31
CA ARG A 232 10.09 -23.77 14.23
C ARG A 232 9.54 -23.36 12.88
N GLU A 233 8.99 -22.17 12.83
CA GLU A 233 8.64 -21.53 11.58
C GLU A 233 9.88 -21.33 10.69
N LEU A 234 9.70 -21.61 9.40
CA LEU A 234 10.68 -21.40 8.34
C LEU A 234 10.65 -19.95 7.86
N THR A 235 9.45 -19.45 7.60
CA THR A 235 9.11 -18.10 7.13
C THR A 235 7.61 -17.92 7.28
N ASP A 236 7.10 -16.69 7.19
CA ASP A 236 5.69 -16.41 7.41
C ASP A 236 4.81 -16.87 6.23
N VAL A 237 5.31 -16.76 4.99
CA VAL A 237 4.59 -17.20 3.79
C VAL A 237 5.53 -17.93 2.81
N LEU A 238 5.08 -19.07 2.28
CA LEU A 238 5.82 -19.86 1.30
C LEU A 238 4.97 -20.20 0.08
N LEU A 239 5.52 -19.94 -1.10
CA LEU A 239 5.06 -20.44 -2.38
C LEU A 239 6.13 -21.35 -2.97
N SER A 240 5.71 -22.45 -3.59
CA SER A 240 6.64 -23.35 -4.30
C SER A 240 5.96 -23.96 -5.52
N TYR A 241 6.70 -23.99 -6.62
CA TYR A 241 6.26 -24.58 -7.87
C TYR A 241 7.48 -25.04 -8.69
N GLN A 242 7.25 -25.72 -9.83
CA GLN A 242 8.30 -26.42 -10.58
C GLN A 242 9.48 -25.56 -11.08
N TYR A 243 9.38 -24.22 -11.08
CA TYR A 243 10.49 -23.34 -11.49
C TYR A 243 11.06 -22.48 -10.38
N GLY A 244 10.56 -22.59 -9.14
CA GLY A 244 11.07 -21.74 -8.06
C GLY A 244 10.32 -21.86 -6.74
N SER A 245 10.90 -21.25 -5.72
CA SER A 245 10.26 -21.07 -4.42
C SER A 245 10.39 -19.61 -3.98
N ILE A 246 9.42 -19.16 -3.21
CA ILE A 246 9.30 -17.78 -2.75
C ILE A 246 8.98 -17.80 -1.26
N LEU A 247 9.85 -17.19 -0.46
CA LEU A 247 9.70 -17.06 0.98
C LEU A 247 9.43 -15.59 1.29
N ILE A 248 8.37 -15.30 2.04
CA ILE A 248 8.05 -13.95 2.48
C ILE A 248 8.15 -13.89 4.00
N GLU A 249 9.02 -13.02 4.47
CA GLU A 249 9.18 -12.67 5.88
C GLU A 249 8.59 -11.28 6.11
N SER A 250 7.47 -11.24 6.81
CA SER A 250 6.71 -10.06 7.19
C SER A 250 7.25 -9.44 8.48
N LYS A 251 7.29 -8.11 8.52
CA LYS A 251 7.66 -7.34 9.71
C LYS A 251 6.70 -6.18 9.87
N THR A 252 6.22 -5.99 11.10
CA THR A 252 5.27 -4.93 11.46
C THR A 252 5.84 -4.02 12.54
N LEU A 253 5.16 -2.91 12.82
CA LEU A 253 5.65 -1.89 13.76
C LEU A 253 4.83 -1.82 15.06
N MET A 254 3.69 -2.52 15.16
CA MET A 254 2.83 -2.58 16.34
C MET A 254 2.47 -1.16 16.83
N VAL A 255 1.93 -0.34 15.95
CA VAL A 255 1.67 1.09 16.22
C VAL A 255 0.64 1.27 17.33
N PHE A 256 -0.42 0.44 17.38
CA PHE A 256 -1.45 0.57 18.40
C PHE A 256 -1.03 0.18 19.81
N GLU A 257 0.05 -0.60 19.96
CA GLU A 257 0.57 -0.96 21.27
C GLU A 257 1.44 0.15 21.88
N ARG A 258 1.71 1.21 21.13
CA ARG A 258 2.57 2.31 21.54
C ARG A 258 1.75 3.51 22.00
N ASN A 259 2.07 4.02 23.18
CA ASN A 259 1.53 5.27 23.70
C ASN A 259 2.67 6.06 24.38
N PRO A 260 3.05 7.25 23.87
CA PRO A 260 2.46 7.98 22.73
C PRO A 260 2.71 7.27 21.39
N LEU A 261 2.00 7.71 20.34
CA LEU A 261 2.28 7.28 18.96
C LEU A 261 3.75 7.57 18.62
N PRO A 262 4.45 6.66 17.94
CA PRO A 262 5.86 6.87 17.59
C PRO A 262 6.00 7.93 16.50
N SER A 263 7.12 8.65 16.47
CA SER A 263 7.48 9.50 15.32
C SER A 263 7.95 8.66 14.13
N ARG A 264 7.93 9.23 12.91
CA ARG A 264 8.45 8.53 11.72
C ARG A 264 9.92 8.18 11.87
N LYS A 265 10.72 9.04 12.51
CA LYS A 265 12.13 8.76 12.83
C LYS A 265 12.30 7.50 13.68
N LYS A 266 11.44 7.31 14.68
CA LYS A 266 11.45 6.09 15.52
C LYS A 266 11.04 4.86 14.71
N LEU A 267 10.00 5.00 13.88
CA LEU A 267 9.55 3.92 13.00
C LEU A 267 10.63 3.51 11.99
N ALA A 268 11.31 4.47 11.36
CA ALA A 268 12.41 4.23 10.43
C ALA A 268 13.56 3.43 11.06
N HIS A 269 13.94 3.78 12.29
CA HIS A 269 14.94 3.03 13.05
C HIS A 269 14.51 1.58 13.32
N ASP A 270 13.25 1.38 13.74
CA ASP A 270 12.71 0.05 14.01
C ASP A 270 12.63 -0.79 12.72
N VAL A 271 12.21 -0.20 11.60
CA VAL A 271 12.18 -0.84 10.28
C VAL A 271 13.58 -1.33 9.87
N SER A 272 14.63 -0.52 10.02
CA SER A 272 16.01 -0.94 9.68
C SER A 272 16.45 -2.18 10.49
N GLY A 273 16.13 -2.21 11.79
CA GLY A 273 16.37 -3.39 12.63
C GLY A 273 15.58 -4.62 12.18
N HIS A 274 14.31 -4.43 11.83
CA HIS A 274 13.43 -5.49 11.35
C HIS A 274 13.88 -6.08 10.01
N ILE A 275 14.30 -5.24 9.06
CA ILE A 275 14.82 -5.68 7.76
C ILE A 275 16.06 -6.55 7.94
N LYS A 276 17.03 -6.10 8.75
CA LYS A 276 18.26 -6.88 9.03
C LYS A 276 17.94 -8.26 9.60
N LYS A 277 16.98 -8.32 10.53
CA LYS A 277 16.51 -9.59 11.10
C LYS A 277 15.86 -10.48 10.05
N ALA A 278 14.95 -9.93 9.23
CA ALA A 278 14.25 -10.66 8.18
C ALA A 278 15.20 -11.24 7.14
N ILE A 279 16.19 -10.45 6.69
CA ILE A 279 17.23 -10.91 5.76
C ILE A 279 18.00 -12.11 6.34
N SER A 280 18.38 -12.05 7.61
CA SER A 280 19.07 -13.15 8.29
C SER A 280 18.21 -14.42 8.37
N GLN A 281 16.92 -14.26 8.70
CA GLN A 281 15.94 -15.34 8.72
C GLN A 281 15.79 -15.98 7.34
N LEU A 282 15.59 -15.19 6.29
CA LEU A 282 15.48 -15.66 4.91
C LEU A 282 16.75 -16.36 4.43
N ARG A 283 17.95 -15.80 4.66
CA ARG A 283 19.23 -16.47 4.34
C ARG A 283 19.30 -17.85 5.02
N GLY A 284 18.94 -17.92 6.30
CA GLY A 284 18.91 -19.17 7.07
C GLY A 284 17.87 -20.17 6.56
N GLY A 285 16.67 -19.70 6.21
CA GLY A 285 15.59 -20.50 5.68
C GLY A 285 15.92 -21.10 4.31
N ILE A 286 16.43 -20.28 3.39
CA ILE A 286 16.85 -20.71 2.04
C ILE A 286 17.95 -21.78 2.13
N ARG A 287 18.96 -21.58 2.99
CA ARG A 287 20.02 -22.59 3.20
C ARG A 287 19.42 -23.92 3.69
N ARG A 288 18.53 -23.88 4.67
CA ARG A 288 17.85 -25.08 5.19
C ARG A 288 17.04 -25.81 4.12
N LEU A 289 16.37 -25.07 3.23
CA LEU A 289 15.66 -25.67 2.11
C LEU A 289 16.63 -26.37 1.15
N LYS A 290 17.75 -25.73 0.80
CA LYS A 290 18.76 -26.32 -0.07
C LYS A 290 19.43 -27.55 0.53
N ASP A 291 19.58 -27.60 1.86
CA ASP A 291 20.08 -28.77 2.58
C ASP A 291 19.10 -29.95 2.62
N GLY A 292 17.92 -29.84 1.98
CA GLY A 292 16.91 -30.90 1.95
C GLY A 292 16.10 -31.02 3.24
N THR A 293 16.09 -29.99 4.09
CA THR A 293 15.31 -30.01 5.35
C THR A 293 13.82 -30.23 5.03
N PRO A 294 13.15 -31.23 5.65
CA PRO A 294 11.72 -31.44 5.48
C PRO A 294 10.92 -30.24 5.97
N VAL A 295 9.92 -29.83 5.19
CA VAL A 295 9.03 -28.71 5.51
C VAL A 295 7.63 -29.25 5.73
N LYS A 296 6.93 -28.75 6.74
CA LYS A 296 5.54 -29.11 7.03
C LYS A 296 4.65 -27.88 7.04
N SER A 297 3.37 -28.04 6.70
CA SER A 297 2.35 -27.05 7.04
C SER A 297 2.08 -27.05 8.54
N LYS A 298 1.37 -26.03 9.05
CA LYS A 298 0.84 -25.99 10.43
C LYS A 298 -0.05 -27.19 10.78
N ALA A 299 -0.65 -27.84 9.77
CA ALA A 299 -1.43 -29.06 9.94
C ALA A 299 -0.58 -30.34 10.02
N GLY A 300 0.75 -30.22 9.94
CA GLY A 300 1.70 -31.34 10.00
C GLY A 300 1.91 -32.08 8.67
N VAL A 301 1.28 -31.63 7.58
CA VAL A 301 1.43 -32.21 6.23
C VAL A 301 2.78 -31.84 5.66
N VAL A 302 3.55 -32.83 5.16
CA VAL A 302 4.83 -32.59 4.49
C VAL A 302 4.57 -31.89 3.15
N LEU A 303 5.28 -30.79 2.92
CA LEU A 303 5.18 -29.98 1.71
C LEU A 303 6.26 -30.40 0.71
N ASP A 304 5.87 -30.54 -0.55
CA ASP A 304 6.80 -30.71 -1.66
C ASP A 304 7.31 -29.33 -2.09
N ILE A 305 8.64 -29.14 -2.04
CA ILE A 305 9.27 -27.83 -2.20
C ILE A 305 10.36 -27.93 -3.27
N GLU A 306 10.29 -27.07 -4.27
CA GLU A 306 11.35 -26.84 -5.27
C GLU A 306 12.57 -26.18 -4.62
N ARG A 307 13.74 -26.80 -4.78
CA ARG A 307 14.99 -26.47 -4.05
C ARG A 307 16.19 -26.25 -4.96
N LEU A 308 16.10 -26.67 -6.22
CA LEU A 308 17.17 -26.61 -7.20
C LEU A 308 17.18 -25.26 -7.91
N GLN A 309 16.01 -24.68 -8.15
CA GLN A 309 15.90 -23.36 -8.76
C GLN A 309 16.24 -22.22 -7.77
N PRO A 310 16.68 -21.05 -8.25
CA PRO A 310 16.89 -19.88 -7.41
C PRO A 310 15.63 -19.55 -6.59
N ILE A 311 15.84 -19.27 -5.30
CA ILE A 311 14.75 -18.95 -4.37
C ILE A 311 14.66 -17.43 -4.22
N HIS A 312 13.44 -16.90 -4.24
CA HIS A 312 13.14 -15.51 -3.93
C HIS A 312 12.90 -15.36 -2.42
N GLY A 313 13.64 -14.48 -1.77
CA GLY A 313 13.35 -14.00 -0.41
C GLY A 313 12.74 -12.61 -0.48
N ILE A 314 11.56 -12.43 0.08
CA ILE A 314 10.86 -11.15 0.17
C ILE A 314 10.84 -10.73 1.63
N VAL A 315 11.43 -9.58 1.93
CA VAL A 315 11.18 -8.88 3.19
C VAL A 315 9.99 -7.96 2.95
N LEU A 316 8.89 -8.24 3.64
CA LEU A 316 7.67 -7.45 3.57
C LEU A 316 7.58 -6.53 4.79
N ILE A 317 7.63 -5.22 4.55
CA ILE A 317 7.53 -4.19 5.60
C ILE A 317 6.23 -3.39 5.46
N PRO A 318 5.84 -2.57 6.46
CA PRO A 318 4.56 -1.87 6.42
C PRO A 318 4.55 -0.73 5.40
N ASP A 319 5.70 -0.08 5.18
CA ASP A 319 5.81 1.13 4.36
C ASP A 319 7.27 1.32 3.90
N LEU A 320 7.51 1.39 2.59
CA LEU A 320 8.85 1.62 2.02
C LEU A 320 9.39 3.03 2.30
N ASP A 321 8.52 4.02 2.53
CA ASP A 321 8.93 5.41 2.82
C ASP A 321 9.61 5.56 4.19
N LEU A 322 9.57 4.53 5.02
CA LEU A 322 10.30 4.49 6.29
C LEU A 322 11.78 4.14 6.14
N ILE A 323 12.24 3.76 4.94
CA ILE A 323 13.64 3.42 4.70
C ILE A 323 14.46 4.70 4.49
N GLN A 324 15.07 5.18 5.57
CA GLN A 324 15.94 6.37 5.55
C GLN A 324 17.40 6.03 5.22
N ASP A 325 17.83 4.79 5.49
CA ASP A 325 19.20 4.30 5.32
C ASP A 325 19.37 3.47 4.03
N GLN A 326 18.93 4.02 2.89
CA GLN A 326 18.90 3.31 1.60
C GLN A 326 20.27 2.75 1.18
N GLU A 327 21.36 3.41 1.59
CA GLU A 327 22.73 2.97 1.35
C GLU A 327 23.04 1.59 1.94
N ASN A 328 22.35 1.18 3.01
CA ASN A 328 22.52 -0.13 3.64
C ASN A 328 21.89 -1.28 2.83
N TYR A 329 21.04 -0.96 1.86
CA TYR A 329 20.34 -1.95 1.02
C TYR A 329 20.85 -1.94 -0.42
N GLY A 330 22.11 -1.54 -0.58
CA GLY A 330 22.76 -1.38 -1.87
C GLY A 330 23.32 -2.67 -2.49
N SER A 331 24.12 -2.48 -3.55
CA SER A 331 24.73 -3.57 -4.34
C SER A 331 25.47 -4.63 -3.51
N GLU A 332 26.17 -4.23 -2.46
CA GLU A 332 26.91 -5.15 -1.58
C GLU A 332 25.96 -6.17 -0.95
N LEU A 333 24.90 -5.70 -0.28
CA LEU A 333 23.88 -6.58 0.33
C LEU A 333 23.27 -7.56 -0.68
N ILE A 334 22.97 -7.08 -1.89
CA ILE A 334 22.38 -7.89 -2.97
C ILE A 334 23.34 -9.03 -3.37
N GLN A 335 24.61 -8.69 -3.62
CA GLN A 335 25.63 -9.66 -4.01
C GLN A 335 25.94 -10.65 -2.88
N GLU A 336 26.01 -10.16 -1.64
CA GLU A 336 26.17 -11.01 -0.48
C GLU A 336 25.03 -12.01 -0.34
N PHE A 337 23.78 -11.56 -0.44
CA PHE A 337 22.63 -12.45 -0.34
C PHE A 337 22.65 -13.52 -1.42
N LEU A 338 22.95 -13.14 -2.67
CA LEU A 338 23.07 -14.06 -3.78
C LEU A 338 24.17 -15.09 -3.55
N ARG A 339 25.36 -14.68 -3.09
CA ARG A 339 26.47 -15.60 -2.80
C ARG A 339 26.15 -16.54 -1.64
N ASP A 340 25.56 -16.00 -0.58
CA ASP A 340 25.40 -16.67 0.69
C ASP A 340 24.20 -17.62 0.74
N ALA A 341 23.12 -17.28 0.04
CA ALA A 341 21.89 -18.06 -0.02
C ALA A 341 21.64 -18.68 -1.40
N GLY A 342 22.29 -18.19 -2.47
CA GLY A 342 22.04 -18.62 -3.85
C GLY A 342 20.63 -18.29 -4.32
N GLY A 343 20.11 -17.13 -3.93
CA GLY A 343 18.75 -16.67 -4.22
C GLY A 343 18.69 -15.16 -4.42
N PHE A 344 17.52 -14.66 -4.79
CA PHE A 344 17.25 -13.22 -4.95
C PHE A 344 16.61 -12.67 -3.69
N ILE A 345 16.95 -11.42 -3.34
CA ILE A 345 16.34 -10.71 -2.21
C ILE A 345 15.55 -9.52 -2.72
N HIS A 346 14.39 -9.31 -2.10
CA HIS A 346 13.49 -8.21 -2.39
C HIS A 346 13.08 -7.54 -1.08
N LEU A 347 12.88 -6.23 -1.15
CA LEU A 347 12.33 -5.43 -0.07
C LEU A 347 11.09 -4.74 -0.63
N LEU A 348 9.92 -5.11 -0.09
CA LEU A 348 8.61 -4.67 -0.58
C LEU A 348 7.77 -4.19 0.60
N ASP A 349 6.83 -3.30 0.33
CA ASP A 349 5.64 -3.13 1.17
C ASP A 349 4.42 -3.81 0.52
N ILE A 350 3.25 -3.65 1.15
CA ILE A 350 1.99 -4.23 0.65
C ILE A 350 1.59 -3.64 -0.71
N ALA A 351 1.83 -2.34 -0.93
CA ALA A 351 1.48 -1.68 -2.19
C ALA A 351 2.34 -2.23 -3.34
N GLU A 352 3.65 -2.37 -3.13
CA GLU A 352 4.55 -2.92 -4.13
C GLU A 352 4.29 -4.42 -4.39
N LEU A 353 3.96 -5.20 -3.35
CA LEU A 353 3.53 -6.60 -3.54
C LEU A 353 2.27 -6.68 -4.41
N LEU A 354 1.26 -5.83 -4.15
CA LEU A 354 0.07 -5.73 -5.00
C LEU A 354 0.44 -5.43 -6.45
N ARG A 355 1.31 -4.45 -6.70
CA ARG A 355 1.72 -4.08 -8.08
C ARG A 355 2.40 -5.24 -8.80
N ILE A 356 3.26 -5.98 -8.11
CA ILE A 356 3.94 -7.16 -8.66
C ILE A 356 2.93 -8.27 -9.00
N VAL A 357 1.96 -8.52 -8.11
CA VAL A 357 0.88 -9.49 -8.37
C VAL A 357 0.02 -9.05 -9.56
N GLN A 358 -0.40 -7.80 -9.61
CA GLN A 358 -1.17 -7.26 -10.74
C GLN A 358 -0.39 -7.35 -12.06
N ALA A 359 0.91 -7.04 -12.04
CA ALA A 359 1.78 -7.20 -13.20
C ALA A 359 1.81 -8.67 -13.67
N ALA A 360 1.92 -9.61 -12.73
CA ALA A 360 1.91 -11.04 -13.03
C ALA A 360 0.57 -11.49 -13.66
N GLU A 361 -0.57 -11.05 -13.11
CA GLU A 361 -1.89 -11.33 -13.68
C GLU A 361 -2.05 -10.75 -15.09
N MET A 362 -1.61 -9.50 -15.31
CA MET A 362 -1.65 -8.86 -16.63
C MET A 362 -0.78 -9.58 -17.67
N ILE A 363 0.42 -10.02 -17.28
CA ILE A 363 1.32 -10.79 -18.15
C ILE A 363 0.70 -12.15 -18.47
N ALA A 364 0.18 -12.86 -17.47
CA ALA A 364 -0.44 -14.16 -17.66
C ALA A 364 -1.69 -14.08 -18.55
N ALA A 365 -2.53 -13.06 -18.38
CA ALA A 365 -3.73 -12.85 -19.18
C ALA A 365 -3.45 -12.58 -20.67
N ARG A 366 -2.25 -12.09 -21.02
CA ARG A 366 -1.80 -11.90 -22.41
C ARG A 366 -1.07 -13.11 -22.97
N GLY A 367 -0.63 -14.04 -22.12
CA GLY A 367 0.06 -15.27 -22.53
C GLY A 367 -0.91 -16.41 -22.81
N THR A 368 -0.51 -17.36 -23.64
CA THR A 368 -1.30 -18.59 -23.89
C THR A 368 -0.88 -19.75 -22.98
N THR A 369 0.37 -19.75 -22.51
CA THR A 369 0.94 -20.81 -21.67
C THR A 369 1.48 -20.31 -20.33
N THR A 370 1.54 -19.00 -20.13
CA THR A 370 2.11 -18.38 -18.94
C THR A 370 1.08 -18.36 -17.83
N THR A 371 1.36 -19.06 -16.72
CA THR A 371 0.52 -18.99 -15.52
C THR A 371 0.83 -17.74 -14.69
N PRO A 372 -0.09 -17.28 -13.82
CA PRO A 372 0.19 -16.19 -12.89
C PRO A 372 1.44 -16.42 -12.03
N MET A 373 1.66 -17.64 -11.53
CA MET A 373 2.88 -17.98 -10.77
C MET A 373 4.16 -17.81 -11.61
N MET A 374 4.16 -18.28 -12.87
CA MET A 374 5.31 -18.11 -13.77
C MET A 374 5.58 -16.63 -14.06
N ALA A 375 4.52 -15.84 -14.28
CA ALA A 375 4.64 -14.42 -14.51
C ALA A 375 5.15 -13.67 -13.27
N PHE A 376 4.70 -14.07 -12.08
CA PHE A 376 5.14 -13.50 -10.80
C PHE A 376 6.63 -13.74 -10.55
N ASP A 377 7.08 -14.99 -10.71
CA ASP A 377 8.48 -15.39 -10.61
C ASP A 377 9.35 -14.62 -11.62
N TYR A 378 8.93 -14.60 -12.90
CA TYR A 378 9.61 -13.82 -13.94
C TYR A 378 9.71 -12.33 -13.58
N TYR A 379 8.62 -11.73 -13.09
CA TYR A 379 8.62 -10.30 -12.76
C TYR A 379 9.51 -9.99 -11.55
N LEU A 380 9.62 -10.90 -10.57
CA LEU A 380 10.60 -10.80 -9.48
C LEU A 380 12.04 -10.89 -9.99
N ILE A 381 12.33 -11.76 -10.96
CA ILE A 381 13.65 -11.82 -11.61
C ILE A 381 13.97 -10.48 -12.30
N GLU A 382 13.02 -9.90 -13.05
CA GLU A 382 13.20 -8.60 -13.70
C GLU A 382 13.39 -7.47 -12.67
N ARG A 383 12.66 -7.53 -11.55
CA ARG A 383 12.88 -6.61 -10.43
C ARG A 383 14.28 -6.76 -9.85
N ALA A 384 14.78 -7.97 -9.63
CA ALA A 384 16.13 -8.20 -9.12
C ALA A 384 17.20 -7.60 -10.06
N LYS A 385 17.04 -7.77 -11.39
CA LYS A 385 17.91 -7.14 -12.38
C LYS A 385 17.88 -5.60 -12.29
N LYS A 386 16.69 -5.03 -12.13
CA LYS A 386 16.52 -3.58 -11.94
C LYS A 386 17.16 -3.10 -10.63
N SER A 387 17.04 -3.84 -9.53
CA SER A 387 17.67 -3.52 -8.25
C SER A 387 19.20 -3.52 -8.36
N ILE A 388 19.78 -4.51 -9.06
CA ILE A 388 21.23 -4.54 -9.33
C ILE A 388 21.65 -3.32 -10.15
N LYS A 389 20.90 -2.97 -11.20
CA LYS A 389 21.22 -1.82 -12.05
C LYS A 389 21.08 -0.49 -11.31
N ALA A 390 20.05 -0.34 -10.47
CA ALA A 390 19.85 0.84 -9.64
C ALA A 390 20.82 0.91 -8.46
N GLY A 391 21.44 -0.22 -8.11
CA GLY A 391 22.35 -0.35 -6.98
C GLY A 391 21.66 -0.33 -5.62
N THR A 392 20.35 -0.58 -5.55
CA THR A 392 19.55 -0.60 -4.32
C THR A 392 18.34 -1.54 -4.41
N LEU A 393 17.93 -2.11 -3.28
CA LEU A 393 16.67 -2.87 -3.13
C LEU A 393 15.43 -1.98 -3.01
N CYS A 394 15.62 -0.71 -2.62
CA CYS A 394 14.57 0.29 -2.42
C CYS A 394 14.12 0.87 -3.76
N ILE A 395 13.55 0.02 -4.61
CA ILE A 395 12.96 0.41 -5.88
C ILE A 395 11.48 0.06 -5.90
N GLU A 396 10.71 0.92 -6.56
CA GLU A 396 9.35 0.62 -6.98
C GLU A 396 9.37 0.30 -8.49
N VAL A 397 8.62 -0.73 -8.89
CA VAL A 397 8.50 -1.09 -10.31
C VAL A 397 7.08 -0.91 -10.83
N LEU A 398 6.98 -0.27 -11.99
CA LEU A 398 5.74 -0.14 -12.75
C LEU A 398 5.84 -0.97 -14.03
N LEU A 399 4.87 -1.85 -14.25
CA LEU A 399 4.69 -2.52 -15.53
C LEU A 399 4.09 -1.52 -16.52
N ARG A 400 4.77 -1.32 -17.66
CA ARG A 400 4.21 -0.62 -18.81
C ARG A 400 4.18 -1.59 -19.97
N ILE A 401 2.97 -1.83 -20.48
CA ILE A 401 2.81 -2.61 -21.70
C ILE A 401 2.66 -1.61 -22.83
N VAL A 402 3.61 -1.63 -23.75
CA VAL A 402 3.54 -0.86 -24.98
C VAL A 402 2.96 -1.82 -26.00
N ASP A 403 1.73 -1.59 -26.43
CA ASP A 403 1.23 -2.26 -27.61
C ASP A 403 2.07 -1.72 -28.77
N GLU A 404 2.84 -2.58 -29.43
CA GLU A 404 3.43 -2.21 -30.71
C GLU A 404 2.23 -1.88 -31.61
N GLU A 405 2.03 -0.59 -31.92
CA GLU A 405 1.16 -0.21 -33.02
C GLU A 405 1.52 -1.12 -34.18
N ALA A 406 0.50 -1.72 -34.79
CA ALA A 406 0.62 -2.48 -36.01
C ALA A 406 1.23 -1.57 -37.08
N ASN A 407 2.56 -1.49 -37.10
CA ASN A 407 3.37 -1.00 -38.20
C ASN A 407 3.34 -2.07 -39.29
N GLU A 408 2.14 -2.35 -39.80
CA GLU A 408 1.92 -3.13 -41.01
C GLU A 408 0.79 -2.48 -41.82
N SER A 409 1.26 -1.59 -42.71
CA SER A 409 0.89 -1.37 -44.12
C SER A 409 0.43 0.03 -44.52
#